data_AF-A0A6V7J624-F1
#
_entry.id   AF-A0A6V7J624-F1
#
_cell.length_a   1.000
_cell.length_b   1.000
_cell.length_c   1.000
_cell.angle_alpha   90.00
_cell.angle_beta   90.00
_cell.angle_gamma   90.00
#
_symmetry.space_group_name_H-M   'P 1'
#
loop_
_entity.id
_entity.type
_entity.pdbx_description
1 polymer ?
#
loop_
_entity_poly.entity_id
_entity_poly.type
_entity_poly.pdbx_seq_one_letter_code
_entity_poly.pdbx_strand_id
1 'polypeptide(L)' 'ENEISGRTLELRFECPICLSCMREPVLTSCGHKFCSMCLDEWL' A
#
# COMPACT_ATOMS: atom_id res chain seq x y z
N GLU A 1 16.04 -17.24 13.07
CA GLU A 1 15.61 -17.17 11.66
C GLU A 1 14.08 -17.06 11.57
N ASN A 2 13.47 -15.92 11.88
CA ASN A 2 12.01 -15.75 11.67
C ASN A 2 11.53 -14.28 11.60
N GLU A 3 12.43 -13.29 11.55
CA GLU A 3 12.01 -11.88 11.57
C GLU A 3 11.73 -11.28 10.18
N ILE A 4 11.96 -12.04 9.10
CA ILE A 4 11.74 -11.57 7.71
C ILE A 4 10.25 -11.70 7.32
N SER A 5 9.52 -12.66 7.89
CA SER A 5 8.13 -12.92 7.51
C SER A 5 7.15 -11.84 7.99
N GLY A 6 7.45 -11.11 9.07
CA GLY A 6 6.57 -10.08 9.62
C GLY A 6 6.50 -8.83 8.74
N ARG A 7 7.66 -8.27 8.39
CA ARG A 7 7.76 -7.00 7.63
C ARG A 7 7.18 -7.10 6.23
N THR A 8 7.32 -8.24 5.55
CA THR A 8 6.77 -8.41 4.20
C THR A 8 5.24 -8.43 4.19
N LEU A 9 4.59 -8.88 5.28
CA LEU A 9 3.14 -8.80 5.40
C LEU A 9 2.67 -7.37 5.63
N GLU A 10 3.38 -6.60 6.45
CA GLU A 10 3.06 -5.19 6.74
C GLU A 10 3.09 -4.33 5.46
N LEU A 11 4.14 -4.47 4.65
CA LEU A 11 4.28 -3.75 3.38
C LEU A 11 3.17 -4.02 2.36
N ARG A 12 2.50 -5.19 2.43
CA ARG A 12 1.39 -5.52 1.52
C ARG A 12 0.12 -4.75 1.84
N PHE A 13 0.01 -4.18 3.04
CA PHE A 13 -1.14 -3.40 3.49
C PHE A 13 -0.83 -1.90 3.58
N GLU A 14 0.41 -1.49 3.31
CA GLU A 14 0.83 -0.09 3.31
C GLU A 14 0.66 0.57 1.94
N CYS A 15 0.28 1.85 1.95
CA CYS A 15 0.23 2.66 0.75
C CYS A 15 1.64 3.11 0.37
N PRO A 16 2.10 2.90 -0.87
CA PRO A 16 3.42 3.36 -1.31
C PRO A 16 3.60 4.89 -1.33
N ILE A 17 2.50 5.66 -1.24
CA ILE A 17 2.52 7.13 -1.27
C ILE A 17 2.66 7.68 0.16
N CYS A 18 1.75 7.32 1.08
CA CYS A 18 1.75 7.86 2.44
C CYS A 18 2.46 6.97 3.48
N LEU A 19 2.98 5.81 3.08
CA LEU A 19 3.71 4.86 3.94
C LEU A 19 2.96 4.51 5.23
N SER A 20 1.65 4.39 5.10
CA SER A 20 0.71 4.05 6.18
C SER A 20 -0.26 2.99 5.69
N CYS A 21 -0.92 2.28 6.61
CA CYS A 21 -1.99 1.34 6.27
C CYS A 21 -3.01 1.97 5.30
N MET A 22 -3.26 1.30 4.19
CA MET A 22 -4.15 1.80 3.14
C MET A 22 -5.56 2.01 3.67
N ARG A 23 -6.13 3.19 3.36
CA ARG A 23 -7.55 3.49 3.57
C ARG A 23 -8.22 3.56 2.22
N GLU A 24 -9.29 2.78 2.05
CA GLU A 24 -10.03 2.66 0.78
C GLU A 24 -9.08 2.37 -0.41
N PRO A 25 -8.39 1.21 -0.41
CA PRO A 25 -7.38 0.92 -1.40
C PRO A 25 -7.97 0.76 -2.81
N VAL A 26 -7.39 1.46 -3.78
CA VAL A 26 -7.72 1.33 -5.20
C VAL A 26 -6.65 0.46 -5.88
N LEU A 27 -7.07 -0.59 -6.59
CA LEU A 27 -6.20 -1.43 -7.41
C LEU A 27 -6.09 -0.83 -8.81
N THR A 28 -4.89 -0.48 -9.22
CA THR A 28 -4.63 0.05 -10.56
C THR A 28 -4.57 -1.07 -11.60
N SER A 29 -4.67 -0.72 -12.88
CA SER A 29 -4.54 -1.66 -13.99
C SER A 29 -3.16 -2.32 -14.07
N CYS A 30 -2.12 -1.69 -13.53
CA CYS A 30 -0.77 -2.28 -13.40
C CYS A 30 -0.63 -3.19 -12.16
N GLY A 31 -1.66 -3.33 -11.33
CA GLY A 31 -1.72 -4.26 -10.22
C GLY A 31 -1.23 -3.72 -8.87
N HIS A 32 -0.86 -2.44 -8.78
CA HIS A 32 -0.45 -1.81 -7.52
C HIS A 32 -1.66 -1.23 -6.77
N LYS A 33 -1.56 -1.15 -5.43
CA LYS A 33 -2.61 -0.59 -4.57
C LYS A 33 -2.16 0.68 -3.85
N PHE A 34 -3.07 1.64 -3.75
CA PHE A 34 -2.85 2.92 -3.09
C PHE A 34 -4.13 3.34 -2.34
N CYS A 35 -4.04 4.25 -1.36
CA CYS A 35 -5.23 4.90 -0.83
C CYS A 35 -5.96 5.67 -1.94
N SER A 36 -7.30 5.67 -1.94
CA SER A 36 -8.08 6.44 -2.91
C SER A 36 -7.66 7.91 -2.95
N MET A 37 -7.57 8.56 -1.79
CA MET A 37 -7.14 9.97 -1.70
C MET A 37 -5.71 10.19 -2.17
N CYS A 38 -4.77 9.30 -1.82
CA CYS A 38 -3.38 9.46 -2.24
C CYS A 38 -3.22 9.31 -3.75
N LEU A 39 -4.00 8.43 -4.37
CA LEU A 39 -4.01 8.29 -5.82
C LEU A 39 -4.65 9.51 -6.50
N ASP A 40 -5.72 10.06 -5.93
CA ASP A 40 -6.40 11.28 -6.42
C ASP A 40 -5.51 12.53 -6.31
N GLU A 41 -4.79 12.72 -5.20
CA GLU A 41 -3.86 13.84 -5.00
C GLU A 41 -2.60 13.77 -5.88
N TRP A 42 -2.20 12.58 -6.33
CA TRP A 42 -0.98 12.39 -7.12
C TRP A 42 -1.22 12.60 -8.63
N LEU A 43 -2.44 12.37 -9.11
CA LEU A 43 -2.85 12.55 -10.52
C LEU A 43 -3.16 14.01 -10.85
#